data_AF-A0A290Z7R2-F1
#
_entry.id   AF-A0A290Z7R2-F1
#
_cell.length_a   1.000
_cell.length_b   1.000
_cell.length_c   1.000
_cell.angle_alpha   90.00
_cell.angle_beta   90.00
_cell.angle_gamma   90.00
#
_symmetry.space_group_name_H-M   'P 1'
#
loop_
_entity.id
_entity.type
_entity.pdbx_description
1 polymer ?
#
loop_
_entity_poly.entity_id
_entity_poly.type
_entity_poly.pdbx_seq_one_letter_code
_entity_poly.pdbx_strand_id
1 'polypeptide(L)'
;MEWNLRTRCCAVHSAVAVVTHVGVNVTELVAWYYPGQTVDVELRGPQDVDGVLDDLVRRGEPVAAQLFDRDDPAGPLLTVGVDGPRGRGALCHVDGGEVWIGEGTGGPVRYLMIGLDWDFPANAELPLAVVRAAVHEYARGGGQRPGGLRWRLDRPPRPEVT
;
A
#
# COMPACT_ATOMS: atom_id res chain seq x y z
N MET A 1 -3.66 -22.69 -16.12
CA MET A 1 -2.66 -21.70 -15.68
C MET A 1 -2.93 -21.44 -14.21
N GLU A 2 -2.18 -22.13 -13.35
CA GLU A 2 -2.39 -22.15 -11.92
C GLU A 2 -1.63 -20.98 -11.28
N TRP A 3 -2.38 -20.07 -10.65
CA TRP A 3 -1.85 -18.94 -9.92
C TRP A 3 -1.18 -19.42 -8.63
N ASN A 4 0.16 -19.42 -8.57
CA ASN A 4 0.91 -19.79 -7.39
C ASN A 4 1.39 -18.53 -6.63
N LEU A 5 0.71 -18.22 -5.52
CA LEU A 5 0.98 -17.08 -4.63
C LEU A 5 2.14 -17.32 -3.65
N ARG A 6 2.82 -18.48 -3.67
CA ARG A 6 3.87 -18.80 -2.69
C ARG A 6 5.26 -18.26 -3.01
N THR A 7 5.47 -17.63 -4.16
CA THR A 7 6.83 -17.33 -4.66
C THR A 7 7.20 -15.85 -4.69
N ARG A 8 6.45 -14.96 -4.02
CA ARG A 8 6.80 -13.52 -3.96
C ARG A 8 7.00 -12.96 -2.54
N CYS A 9 7.37 -13.80 -1.57
CA CYS A 9 7.87 -13.35 -0.26
C CYS A 9 9.40 -13.11 -0.22
N CYS A 10 10.06 -12.94 -1.36
CA CYS A 10 11.52 -12.79 -1.39
C CYS A 10 11.95 -11.40 -1.90
N ALA A 11 12.31 -10.53 -0.97
CA ALA A 11 13.35 -9.50 -1.12
C ALA A 11 13.98 -9.33 0.28
N VAL A 12 15.06 -10.06 0.61
CA VAL A 12 16.48 -9.75 0.38
C VAL A 12 17.01 -8.65 1.32
N HIS A 13 17.84 -9.12 2.25
CA HIS A 13 18.68 -8.50 3.30
C HIS A 13 19.12 -7.02 3.22
N SER A 14 19.00 -6.40 4.41
CA SER A 14 19.96 -5.54 5.14
C SER A 14 20.30 -4.11 4.68
N ALA A 15 19.97 -3.13 5.54
CA ALA A 15 20.95 -2.26 6.20
C ALA A 15 20.34 -1.62 7.46
N VAL A 16 20.95 -1.88 8.63
CA VAL A 16 20.58 -1.31 9.93
C VAL A 16 21.27 0.04 10.11
N ALA A 17 20.52 1.07 10.47
CA ALA A 17 21.05 2.26 11.13
C ALA A 17 20.07 2.71 12.22
N VAL A 18 20.41 2.45 13.48
CA VAL A 18 19.65 2.89 14.64
C VAL A 18 20.03 4.33 14.96
N VAL A 19 19.08 5.26 14.85
CA VAL A 19 19.19 6.59 15.46
C VAL A 19 18.01 6.78 16.39
N THR A 20 18.28 6.86 17.68
CA THR A 20 17.26 7.08 18.71
C THR A 20 17.00 8.57 18.86
N HIS A 21 15.77 9.03 18.61
CA HIS A 21 15.31 10.34 19.08
C HIS A 21 14.01 10.24 19.87
N VAL A 22 14.05 10.87 21.04
CA VAL A 22 13.03 10.86 22.08
C VAL A 22 11.88 11.77 21.70
N GLY A 23 10.68 11.19 21.61
CA GLY A 23 9.44 11.88 21.96
C GLY A 23 8.67 12.56 20.84
N VAL A 24 8.11 11.79 19.90
CA VAL A 24 6.67 11.72 19.54
C VAL A 24 6.51 10.34 18.90
N ASN A 25 5.48 9.55 19.25
CA ASN A 25 5.28 8.21 18.71
C ASN A 25 4.79 8.29 17.25
N VAL A 26 5.69 8.64 16.34
CA VAL A 26 5.47 8.66 14.90
C VAL A 26 6.07 7.37 14.37
N THR A 27 5.22 6.41 14.06
CA THR A 27 5.60 5.22 13.28
C THR A 27 6.32 5.71 12.01
N GLU A 28 7.58 5.31 11.79
CA GLU A 28 8.35 5.70 10.60
C GLU A 28 7.83 4.93 9.38
N LEU A 29 6.71 5.39 8.82
CA LEU A 29 6.19 4.83 7.58
C LEU A 29 7.06 5.25 6.40
N VAL A 30 7.37 4.28 5.55
CA VAL A 30 8.17 4.48 4.34
C VAL A 30 7.40 4.09 3.09
N ALA A 31 7.60 4.83 2.00
CA ALA A 31 7.00 4.53 0.70
C ALA A 31 8.02 3.93 -0.30
N TRP A 32 7.63 2.84 -0.99
CA TRP A 32 8.41 2.18 -2.07
C TRP A 32 7.63 2.12 -3.38
N TYR A 33 8.13 2.72 -4.47
CA TYR A 33 7.32 2.86 -5.70
C TYR A 33 8.02 2.98 -7.07
N TYR A 34 9.36 2.91 -7.19
CA TYR A 34 10.00 2.88 -8.52
C TYR A 34 11.29 2.04 -8.61
N PRO A 35 11.57 1.43 -9.79
CA PRO A 35 12.83 0.72 -10.00
C PRO A 35 14.00 1.71 -9.94
N GLY A 36 14.98 1.43 -9.08
CA GLY A 36 16.11 2.31 -8.80
C GLY A 36 15.90 3.29 -7.64
N GLN A 37 14.82 3.16 -6.87
CA GLN A 37 14.71 3.84 -5.58
C GLN A 37 15.83 3.32 -4.65
N THR A 38 16.72 4.23 -4.24
CA THR A 38 17.86 3.92 -3.36
C THR A 38 17.62 4.35 -1.92
N VAL A 39 16.58 5.15 -1.68
CA VAL A 39 16.22 5.68 -0.36
C VAL A 39 14.70 5.70 -0.22
N ASP A 40 14.23 5.25 0.94
CA ASP A 40 12.83 5.32 1.35
C ASP A 40 12.36 6.77 1.47
N VAL A 41 11.13 7.06 1.06
CA VAL A 41 10.50 8.34 1.40
C VAL A 41 9.83 8.21 2.77
N GLU A 42 10.32 8.95 3.75
CA GLU A 42 9.74 8.99 5.10
C GLU A 42 8.48 9.84 5.15
N LEU A 43 7.44 9.32 5.80
CA LEU A 43 6.16 9.99 5.98
C LEU A 43 6.07 10.53 7.42
N ARG A 44 6.54 11.77 7.65
CA ARG A 44 6.55 12.42 8.97
C ARG A 44 5.30 13.25 9.23
N GLY A 45 4.49 13.51 8.20
CA GLY A 45 3.21 14.16 8.35
C GLY A 45 2.35 14.18 7.07
N PRO A 46 1.18 14.84 7.13
CA PRO A 46 0.24 14.90 6.02
C PRO A 46 0.84 15.43 4.70
N GLN A 47 1.78 16.38 4.79
CA GLN A 47 2.43 16.96 3.60
C GLN A 47 3.29 15.93 2.84
N ASP A 48 3.93 15.01 3.56
CA ASP A 48 4.74 13.95 2.94
C ASP A 48 3.83 12.94 2.23
N VAL A 49 2.69 12.61 2.85
CA VAL A 49 1.65 11.77 2.24
C VAL A 49 1.13 12.39 0.94
N ASP A 50 0.79 13.67 0.96
CA ASP A 50 0.33 14.36 -0.24
C ASP A 50 1.43 14.42 -1.31
N GLY A 51 2.67 14.66 -0.91
CA GLY A 51 3.82 14.65 -1.82
C GLY A 51 4.01 13.32 -2.54
N VAL A 52 3.93 12.19 -1.81
CA VAL A 52 4.01 10.84 -2.42
C VAL A 52 2.86 10.60 -3.38
N LEU A 53 1.63 10.93 -3.00
CA LEU A 53 0.47 10.74 -3.88
C LEU A 53 0.55 11.62 -5.14
N ASP A 54 1.00 12.85 -5.00
CA ASP A 54 1.18 13.77 -6.13
C ASP A 54 2.31 13.30 -7.06
N ASP A 55 3.37 12.70 -6.52
CA ASP A 55 4.40 12.02 -7.32
C ASP A 55 3.84 10.85 -8.14
N LEU A 56 3.01 10.00 -7.52
CA LEU A 56 2.37 8.88 -8.22
C LEU A 56 1.43 9.40 -9.33
N VAL A 57 0.63 10.43 -9.05
CA VAL A 57 -0.24 11.07 -10.06
C VAL A 57 0.58 11.64 -11.22
N ARG A 58 1.72 12.28 -10.93
CA ARG A 58 2.59 12.90 -11.94
C ARG A 58 3.24 11.89 -12.89
N ARG A 59 3.30 10.60 -12.54
CA ARG A 59 3.78 9.55 -13.47
C ARG A 59 2.92 9.45 -14.73
N GLY A 60 1.64 9.83 -14.67
CA GLY A 60 0.75 9.85 -15.83
C GLY A 60 0.36 8.45 -16.34
N GLU A 61 0.75 7.40 -15.62
CA GLU A 61 0.40 6.00 -15.88
C GLU A 61 -0.04 5.32 -14.57
N PRO A 62 -0.79 4.21 -14.62
CA PRO A 62 -1.18 3.47 -13.43
C PRO A 62 0.04 2.90 -12.69
N VAL A 63 0.36 3.47 -11.53
CA VAL A 63 1.49 3.06 -10.68
C VAL A 63 1.04 2.75 -9.26
N ALA A 64 1.80 1.94 -8.53
CA ALA A 64 1.54 1.66 -7.12
C ALA A 64 2.74 1.90 -6.22
N ALA A 65 2.44 2.25 -4.96
CA ALA A 65 3.39 2.37 -3.87
C ALA A 65 3.03 1.42 -2.73
N GLN A 66 4.03 1.02 -1.96
CA GLN A 66 3.86 0.28 -0.70
C GLN A 66 4.26 1.15 0.48
N LEU A 67 3.39 1.22 1.49
CA LEU A 67 3.59 1.97 2.74
C LEU A 67 3.64 1.01 3.93
N PHE A 68 4.73 1.00 4.67
CA PHE A 68 4.96 0.10 5.82
C PHE A 68 5.83 0.77 6.87
N ASP A 69 5.82 0.25 8.10
CA ASP A 69 6.73 0.68 9.16
C ASP A 69 8.15 0.15 8.87
N ARG A 70 9.14 1.05 8.80
CA ARG A 70 10.53 0.67 8.56
C ARG A 70 11.09 -0.25 9.64
N ASP A 71 10.70 -0.04 10.89
CA ASP A 71 11.20 -0.81 12.03
C ASP A 71 10.45 -2.15 12.20
N ASP A 72 9.29 -2.29 11.55
CA ASP A 72 8.50 -3.52 11.49
C ASP A 72 8.06 -3.84 10.04
N PRO A 73 8.99 -4.25 9.16
CA PRO A 73 8.67 -4.57 7.77
C PRO A 73 7.82 -5.84 7.62
N ALA A 74 7.64 -6.62 8.69
CA ALA A 74 6.73 -7.78 8.74
C ALA A 74 5.32 -7.40 9.23
N GLY A 75 5.15 -6.16 9.69
CA GLY A 75 3.90 -5.62 10.18
C GLY A 75 2.92 -5.23 9.06
N PRO A 76 1.93 -4.37 9.40
CA PRO A 76 0.94 -3.91 8.44
C PRO A 76 1.56 -3.20 7.24
N LEU A 77 1.02 -3.51 6.06
CA LEU A 77 1.44 -2.95 4.79
C LEU A 77 0.21 -2.41 4.04
N LEU A 78 0.34 -1.23 3.44
CA LEU A 78 -0.66 -0.68 2.53
C LEU A 78 -0.07 -0.49 1.13
N THR A 79 -0.58 -1.25 0.17
CA THR A 79 -0.35 -1.01 -1.26
C THR A 79 -1.38 -0.03 -1.80
N VAL A 80 -0.90 1.04 -2.43
CA VAL A 80 -1.68 2.17 -2.95
C VAL A 80 -1.47 2.26 -4.45
N GLY A 81 -2.46 1.85 -5.23
CA GLY A 81 -2.50 2.07 -6.68
C GLY A 81 -3.10 3.43 -7.03
N VAL A 82 -2.51 4.14 -7.99
CA VAL A 82 -2.94 5.46 -8.46
C VAL A 82 -2.97 5.49 -9.98
N ASP A 83 -4.12 5.89 -10.54
CA ASP A 83 -4.31 6.22 -11.95
C ASP A 83 -4.76 7.69 -12.01
N GLY A 84 -3.75 8.57 -12.13
CA GLY A 84 -3.93 10.02 -12.20
C GLY A 84 -4.87 10.44 -13.35
N PRO A 85 -4.63 10.02 -14.60
CA PRO A 85 -5.49 10.37 -15.74
C PRO A 85 -6.96 9.99 -15.57
N ARG A 86 -7.28 8.85 -14.94
CA ARG A 86 -8.67 8.43 -14.69
C ARG A 86 -9.24 8.96 -13.38
N GLY A 87 -8.42 9.60 -12.53
CA GLY A 87 -8.81 10.05 -11.19
C GLY A 87 -9.25 8.89 -10.29
N ARG A 88 -8.60 7.73 -10.46
CA ARG A 88 -8.91 6.47 -9.74
C ARG A 88 -7.70 5.95 -9.02
N GLY A 89 -7.93 5.01 -8.11
CA GLY A 89 -6.88 4.24 -7.46
C GLY A 89 -7.45 3.00 -6.79
N ALA A 90 -6.60 2.21 -6.16
CA ALA A 90 -6.98 1.01 -5.43
C ALA A 90 -6.14 0.85 -4.16
N LEU A 91 -6.69 0.18 -3.16
CA LEU A 91 -6.03 -0.04 -1.88
C LEU A 91 -6.03 -1.53 -1.54
N CYS A 92 -4.87 -2.03 -1.10
CA CYS A 92 -4.70 -3.35 -0.53
C CYS A 92 -3.97 -3.21 0.80
N HIS A 93 -4.60 -3.65 1.88
CA HIS A 93 -4.01 -3.68 3.22
C HIS A 93 -3.71 -5.13 3.58
N VAL A 94 -2.49 -5.39 4.04
CA VAL A 94 -2.03 -6.71 4.45
C VAL A 94 -1.61 -6.64 5.91
N ASP A 95 -2.16 -7.53 6.74
CA ASP A 95 -1.81 -7.64 8.15
C ASP A 95 -2.11 -9.06 8.63
N GLY A 96 -1.20 -9.66 9.41
CA GLY A 96 -1.40 -11.01 9.96
C GLY A 96 -1.67 -12.13 8.94
N GLY A 97 -1.28 -11.93 7.67
CA GLY A 97 -1.58 -12.86 6.57
C GLY A 97 -2.97 -12.71 5.94
N GLU A 98 -3.79 -11.78 6.43
CA GLU A 98 -5.03 -11.37 5.77
C GLU A 98 -4.75 -10.32 4.71
N VAL A 99 -5.47 -10.39 3.59
CA VAL A 99 -5.36 -9.44 2.48
C VAL A 99 -6.70 -8.79 2.27
N TRP A 100 -6.78 -7.50 2.59
CA TRP A 100 -7.99 -6.71 2.51
C TRP A 100 -7.92 -5.74 1.33
N ILE A 101 -8.92 -5.81 0.45
CA ILE A 101 -9.02 -4.96 -0.74
C ILE A 101 -10.13 -3.94 -0.51
N GLY A 102 -9.86 -2.67 -0.85
CA GLY A 102 -10.88 -1.62 -0.83
C GLY A 102 -12.03 -1.96 -1.79
N GLU A 103 -13.26 -1.88 -1.31
CA GLU A 103 -14.44 -2.10 -2.13
C GLU A 103 -14.79 -0.84 -2.92
N GLY A 104 -14.70 -0.95 -4.24
CA GLY A 104 -15.01 0.10 -5.18
C GLY A 104 -15.87 -0.39 -6.33
N THR A 105 -15.56 0.10 -7.53
CA THR A 105 -16.32 -0.18 -8.76
C THR A 105 -15.38 -0.55 -9.91
N GLY A 106 -15.93 -0.83 -11.08
CA GLY A 106 -15.14 -1.07 -12.30
C GLY A 106 -14.67 -2.50 -12.48
N GLY A 107 -13.97 -2.73 -13.60
CA GLY A 107 -13.35 -4.02 -13.92
C GLY A 107 -12.06 -4.27 -13.14
N PRO A 108 -11.40 -5.42 -13.36
CA PRO A 108 -10.05 -5.65 -12.86
C PRO A 108 -9.09 -4.58 -13.39
N VAL A 109 -8.13 -4.17 -12.57
CA VAL A 109 -7.16 -3.14 -12.92
C VAL A 109 -5.75 -3.53 -12.53
N ARG A 110 -4.79 -2.91 -13.18
CA ARG A 110 -3.37 -3.22 -13.03
C ARG A 110 -2.59 -1.95 -12.78
N TYR A 111 -1.70 -1.99 -11.80
CA TYR A 111 -0.76 -0.93 -11.49
C TYR A 111 0.66 -1.46 -11.60
N LEU A 112 1.55 -0.64 -12.14
CA LEU A 112 2.98 -0.95 -12.15
C LEU A 112 3.57 -0.61 -10.78
N MET A 113 4.14 -1.62 -10.12
CA MET A 113 4.86 -1.46 -8.87
C MET A 113 6.27 -1.99 -9.06
N ILE A 114 7.28 -1.12 -8.93
CA ILE A 114 8.70 -1.50 -9.05
C ILE A 114 9.03 -2.36 -10.30
N GLY A 115 8.41 -2.06 -11.44
CA GLY A 115 8.61 -2.80 -12.70
C GLY A 115 7.85 -4.14 -12.78
N LEU A 116 7.00 -4.43 -11.80
CA LEU A 116 6.15 -5.61 -11.75
C LEU A 116 4.68 -5.20 -11.80
N ASP A 117 3.91 -5.95 -12.59
CA ASP A 117 2.46 -5.81 -12.61
C ASP A 117 1.86 -6.23 -11.26
N TRP A 118 1.01 -5.37 -10.71
CA TRP A 118 0.18 -5.66 -9.56
C TRP A 118 -1.30 -5.57 -9.96
N ASP A 119 -1.96 -6.72 -9.98
CA ASP A 119 -3.37 -6.84 -10.37
C ASP A 119 -4.29 -6.67 -9.16
N PHE A 120 -5.30 -5.82 -9.32
CA PHE A 120 -6.44 -5.73 -8.41
C PHE A 120 -7.67 -6.39 -9.06
N PRO A 121 -8.49 -7.12 -8.27
CA PRO A 121 -9.72 -7.71 -8.75
C PRO A 121 -10.76 -6.66 -9.16
N ALA A 122 -11.80 -7.09 -9.88
CA ALA A 122 -12.93 -6.21 -10.22
C ALA A 122 -13.56 -5.59 -8.97
N ASN A 123 -14.18 -4.42 -9.13
CA ASN A 123 -14.78 -3.66 -8.03
C ASN A 123 -13.77 -3.24 -6.96
N ALA A 124 -12.53 -2.96 -7.35
CA ALA A 124 -11.48 -2.44 -6.45
C ALA A 124 -11.12 -0.98 -6.72
N GLU A 125 -11.55 -0.39 -7.85
CA GLU A 125 -11.25 1.02 -8.14
C GLU A 125 -12.12 1.96 -7.30
N LEU A 126 -11.43 2.83 -6.57
CA LEU A 126 -11.96 3.90 -5.75
C LEU A 126 -11.72 5.25 -6.43
N PRO A 127 -12.54 6.28 -6.16
CA PRO A 127 -12.17 7.66 -6.51
C PRO A 127 -10.85 8.04 -5.84
N LEU A 128 -9.97 8.75 -6.54
CA LEU A 128 -8.65 9.12 -6.01
C LEU A 128 -8.73 9.96 -4.72
N ALA A 129 -9.80 10.75 -4.53
CA ALA A 129 -10.04 11.47 -3.28
C ALA A 129 -10.25 10.54 -2.07
N VAL A 130 -10.92 9.39 -2.28
CA VAL A 130 -11.12 8.37 -1.24
C VAL A 130 -9.79 7.69 -0.93
N VAL A 131 -9.01 7.36 -1.96
CA VAL A 131 -7.65 6.81 -1.80
C VAL A 131 -6.79 7.75 -0.97
N ARG A 132 -6.74 9.04 -1.32
CA ARG A 132 -5.99 10.05 -0.58
C ARG A 132 -6.41 10.11 0.89
N ALA A 133 -7.71 10.23 1.17
CA ALA A 133 -8.21 10.29 2.54
C ALA A 133 -7.82 9.05 3.36
N ALA A 134 -7.90 7.87 2.77
CA ALA A 134 -7.54 6.62 3.42
C ALA A 134 -6.03 6.49 3.69
N VAL A 135 -5.17 6.95 2.77
CA VAL A 135 -3.71 6.95 3.01
C VAL A 135 -3.35 7.90 4.15
N HIS A 136 -3.99 9.07 4.25
CA HIS A 136 -3.84 9.96 5.40
C HIS A 136 -4.28 9.29 6.71
N GLU A 137 -5.39 8.55 6.68
CA GLU A 137 -5.88 7.82 7.86
C GLU A 137 -4.91 6.70 8.28
N TYR A 138 -4.39 5.93 7.32
CA TYR A 138 -3.38 4.89 7.55
C TYR A 138 -2.12 5.47 8.20
N ALA A 139 -1.63 6.59 7.66
CA ALA A 139 -0.44 7.26 8.19
C ALA A 139 -0.66 7.78 9.61
N ARG A 140 -1.79 8.47 9.85
CA ARG A 140 -2.16 8.98 11.18
C ARG A 140 -2.42 7.85 12.18
N GLY A 141 -2.90 6.70 11.71
CA GLY A 141 -3.22 5.52 12.51
C GLY A 141 -2.02 4.61 12.78
N GLY A 142 -0.81 4.97 12.35
CA GLY A 142 0.38 4.14 12.55
C GLY A 142 0.30 2.79 11.85
N GLY A 143 -0.24 2.75 10.64
CA GLY A 143 -0.38 1.52 9.85
C GLY A 143 -1.68 0.75 10.06
N GLN A 144 -2.59 1.25 10.90
CA GLN A 144 -3.92 0.67 11.04
C GLN A 144 -4.74 0.81 9.75
N ARG A 145 -5.50 -0.25 9.42
CA ARG A 145 -6.39 -0.25 8.26
C ARG A 145 -7.40 0.91 8.33
N PRO A 146 -7.48 1.79 7.32
CA PRO A 146 -8.40 2.93 7.29
C PRO A 146 -9.87 2.53 7.46
N GLY A 147 -10.64 3.26 8.27
CA GLY A 147 -12.07 3.04 8.49
C GLY A 147 -12.99 3.80 7.53
N GLY A 148 -12.48 4.79 6.79
CA GLY A 148 -13.27 5.65 5.89
C GLY A 148 -13.82 4.99 4.62
N LEU A 149 -13.55 3.70 4.39
CA LEU A 149 -14.07 2.94 3.26
C LEU A 149 -14.46 1.51 3.66
N ARG A 150 -15.15 0.81 2.76
CA ARG A 150 -15.46 -0.60 2.90
C ARG A 150 -14.28 -1.45 2.42
N TRP A 151 -14.03 -2.53 3.14
CA TRP A 151 -13.01 -3.51 2.81
C TRP A 151 -13.64 -4.87 2.63
N ARG A 152 -13.10 -5.63 1.68
CA ARG A 152 -13.38 -7.07 1.56
C ARG A 152 -12.10 -7.86 1.71
N LEU A 153 -12.24 -9.07 2.21
CA LEU A 153 -11.15 -10.01 2.29
C LEU A 153 -10.96 -10.67 0.91
N ASP A 154 -9.75 -10.63 0.36
CA ASP A 154 -9.43 -11.18 -0.98
C ASP A 154 -9.63 -12.71 -1.01
N ARG A 155 -9.30 -13.37 0.09
CA ARG A 155 -9.60 -14.78 0.32
C ARG A 155 -10.03 -15.00 1.77
N PRO A 156 -11.26 -15.48 2.02
CA PRO A 156 -11.65 -15.86 3.38
C PRO A 156 -10.72 -16.95 3.91
N PRO A 157 -10.39 -16.96 5.23
CA PRO A 157 -9.65 -18.07 5.82
C PRO A 157 -10.36 -19.37 5.43
N ARG A 158 -9.58 -20.39 5.06
CA ARG A 158 -10.17 -21.71 4.79
C ARG A 158 -10.96 -22.12 6.03
N PRO A 159 -12.23 -22.55 5.90
CA PRO A 159 -12.94 -23.08 7.05
C PRO A 159 -12.10 -24.21 7.64
N GLU A 160 -11.85 -24.16 8.95
CA GLU A 160 -11.22 -25.28 9.66
C GLU A 160 -12.13 -26.49 9.47
N VAL A 161 -11.63 -27.50 8.75
CA VAL A 161 -12.31 -28.79 8.64
C VAL A 161 -12.22 -29.41 10.04
N THR A 162 -13.37 -29.44 10.72
CA THR A 162 -13.53 -30.07 12.04
C THR A 162 -13.57 -31.58 11.91
#